data_AF-A0A9E4WEF1-F1
#
_entry.id   AF-A0A9E4WEF1-F1
#
_cell.length_a   1.000
_cell.length_b   1.000
_cell.length_c   1.000
_cell.angle_alpha   90.00
_cell.angle_beta   90.00
_cell.angle_gamma   90.00
#
_symmetry.space_group_name_H-M   'P 1'
#
loop_
_entity.id
_entity.type
_entity.pdbx_description
1 polymer ?
#
loop_
_entity_poly.entity_id
_entity_poly.type
_entity_poly.pdbx_seq_one_letter_code
_entity_poly.pdbx_strand_id
1 'polypeptide(L)'
;MVRTFLIVLALAAGLVATAQMASAQDIYNCDDFTYQEEAQDVLDADPSDPNGLDGDNDGIACEALPSQPANGNGDDGNGDGDGAAL
;
A
#
# COMPACT_ATOMS: atom_id res chain seq x y z
N MET A 1 -0.34 45.84 31.81
CA MET A 1 0.61 46.39 30.82
C MET A 1 2.09 46.25 31.21
N VAL A 2 2.46 45.47 32.24
CA VAL A 2 3.83 44.92 32.39
C VAL A 2 3.70 43.56 33.08
N ARG A 3 3.69 42.49 32.30
CA ARG A 3 3.86 41.07 32.71
C ARG A 3 3.58 40.10 31.56
N THR A 4 3.35 40.66 30.37
CA THR A 4 3.76 40.13 29.06
C THR A 4 5.27 39.81 28.95
N PHE A 5 6.02 39.76 30.07
CA PHE A 5 7.48 39.69 30.16
C PHE A 5 8.01 38.37 30.75
N LEU A 6 7.18 37.31 30.82
CA LEU A 6 7.66 35.94 31.02
C LEU A 6 7.47 35.11 29.74
N ILE A 7 7.68 35.76 28.59
CA ILE A 7 7.78 35.13 27.26
C ILE A 7 9.28 34.94 26.90
N VAL A 8 10.19 35.02 27.89
CA VAL A 8 11.65 34.88 27.68
C VAL A 8 12.28 33.92 28.69
N LEU A 9 11.77 32.69 28.74
CA LEU A 9 12.53 31.51 29.18
C LEU A 9 12.42 30.43 28.11
N ALA A 10 12.69 30.86 26.88
CA ALA A 10 12.99 29.98 25.75
C ALA A 10 14.41 29.44 25.94
N LEU A 11 14.53 28.16 26.32
CA LEU A 11 15.62 27.22 25.98
C LEU A 11 15.50 26.00 26.91
N ALA A 12 15.22 24.83 26.32
CA ALA A 12 15.20 23.48 26.90
C ALA A 12 13.89 23.01 27.59
N ALA A 13 12.97 22.45 26.80
CA ALA A 13 12.29 21.19 27.13
C ALA A 13 11.49 20.67 25.92
N GLY A 14 12.05 19.67 25.25
CA GLY A 14 11.31 18.65 24.49
C GLY A 14 10.71 19.07 23.15
N LEU A 15 11.37 18.67 22.06
CA LEU A 15 10.67 18.21 20.87
C LEU A 15 9.71 17.09 21.32
N VAL A 16 8.46 17.40 21.62
CA VAL A 16 7.42 16.37 21.65
C VAL A 16 6.92 16.28 20.22
N ALA A 17 7.71 15.58 19.39
CA ALA A 17 7.16 14.98 18.18
C ALA A 17 6.15 13.95 18.67
N THR A 18 4.87 14.31 18.68
CA THR A 18 3.81 13.33 18.81
C THR A 18 3.92 12.48 17.56
N ALA A 19 4.60 11.34 17.64
CA ALA A 19 4.38 10.27 16.68
C ALA A 19 2.89 9.96 16.79
N GLN A 20 2.09 10.50 15.86
CA GLN A 20 0.76 9.98 15.62
C GLN A 20 0.97 8.51 15.30
N MET A 21 0.69 7.67 16.29
CA MET A 21 0.48 6.25 16.10
C MET A 21 -0.59 6.18 15.02
N ALA A 22 -0.18 5.86 13.79
CA ALA A 22 -1.11 5.54 12.73
C ALA A 22 -1.92 4.36 13.29
N SER A 23 -3.11 4.66 13.78
CA SER A 23 -4.10 3.65 14.05
C SER A 23 -4.31 2.98 12.70
N ALA A 24 -3.78 1.76 12.57
CA ALA A 24 -4.13 0.84 11.50
C ALA A 24 -5.65 0.91 11.36
N GLN A 25 -6.11 1.61 10.33
CA GLN A 25 -7.51 1.73 10.03
C GLN A 25 -7.83 0.37 9.41
N ASP A 26 -8.20 -0.59 10.24
CA ASP A 26 -8.65 -1.94 9.85
C ASP A 26 -10.06 -1.81 9.27
N ILE A 27 -10.14 -1.14 8.11
CA ILE A 27 -11.38 -0.90 7.37
C ILE A 27 -11.57 -2.01 6.33
N TYR A 28 -10.48 -2.55 5.81
CA TYR A 28 -10.44 -3.63 4.84
C TYR A 28 -9.62 -4.79 5.35
N ASN A 29 -10.07 -6.00 5.06
CA ASN A 29 -9.37 -7.26 5.27
C ASN A 29 -9.30 -8.02 3.94
N CYS A 30 -8.47 -9.06 3.87
CA CYS A 30 -8.40 -9.90 2.66
C CYS A 30 -9.74 -10.51 2.25
N ASP A 31 -10.65 -10.76 3.21
CA ASP A 31 -12.00 -11.26 2.94
C ASP A 31 -12.93 -10.23 2.25
N ASP A 32 -12.54 -8.95 2.20
CA ASP A 32 -13.30 -7.89 1.51
C ASP A 32 -13.01 -7.87 -0.01
N PHE A 33 -11.97 -8.58 -0.47
CA PHE A 33 -11.54 -8.60 -1.87
C PHE A 33 -11.83 -9.96 -2.52
N THR A 34 -12.13 -9.93 -3.82
CA THR A 34 -12.34 -11.17 -4.59
C THR A 34 -11.02 -11.68 -5.17
N TYR A 35 -10.17 -10.77 -5.60
CA TYR A 35 -8.89 -11.03 -6.25
C TYR A 35 -7.74 -10.33 -5.53
N GLN A 36 -6.55 -10.91 -5.63
CA GLN A 36 -5.34 -10.36 -5.04
C GLN A 36 -5.02 -8.95 -5.57
N GLU A 37 -5.25 -8.71 -6.86
CA GLU A 37 -4.92 -7.45 -7.52
C GLU A 37 -5.73 -6.27 -6.95
N GLU A 38 -6.97 -6.52 -6.48
CA GLU A 38 -7.81 -5.51 -5.85
C GLU A 38 -7.29 -5.12 -4.46
N ALA A 39 -6.77 -6.09 -3.71
CA ALA A 39 -6.10 -5.83 -2.43
C ALA A 39 -4.76 -5.10 -2.65
N GLN A 40 -4.05 -5.46 -3.72
CA GLN A 40 -2.79 -4.80 -4.11
C GLN A 40 -3.00 -3.33 -4.43
N ASP A 41 -4.08 -2.96 -5.13
CA ASP A 41 -4.41 -1.56 -5.41
C ASP A 41 -4.55 -0.73 -4.10
N VAL A 42 -5.02 -1.34 -3.01
CA VAL A 42 -5.16 -0.68 -1.70
C VAL A 42 -3.80 -0.52 -1.02
N LEU A 43 -2.96 -1.55 -1.06
CA LEU A 43 -1.58 -1.48 -0.55
C LEU A 43 -0.73 -0.46 -1.33
N ASP A 44 -0.88 -0.42 -2.66
CA ASP A 44 -0.18 0.53 -3.53
C ASP A 44 -0.66 1.97 -3.28
N ALA A 45 -1.94 2.15 -2.92
CA ALA A 45 -2.49 3.45 -2.56
C ALA A 45 -1.99 3.97 -1.20
N ASP A 46 -1.82 3.07 -0.21
CA ASP A 46 -1.19 3.39 1.07
C ASP A 46 -0.22 2.28 1.52
N PRO A 47 1.08 2.38 1.15
CA PRO A 47 2.09 1.38 1.46
C PRO A 47 2.51 1.39 2.94
N SER A 48 1.92 2.27 3.75
CA SER A 48 2.03 2.17 5.21
C SER A 48 1.24 0.99 5.77
N ASP A 49 0.46 0.32 4.89
CA ASP A 49 -0.42 -0.80 5.16
C ASP A 49 -1.26 -0.63 6.45
N PRO A 50 -2.08 0.43 6.53
CA PRO A 50 -2.91 0.66 7.70
C PRO A 50 -3.99 -0.42 7.88
N ASN A 51 -4.25 -1.25 6.87
CA ASN A 51 -5.23 -2.32 6.91
C ASN A 51 -4.59 -3.68 7.25
N GLY A 52 -3.26 -3.79 7.23
CA GLY A 52 -2.58 -5.07 7.48
C GLY A 52 -2.80 -6.09 6.35
N LEU A 53 -2.98 -5.63 5.10
CA LEU A 53 -3.19 -6.49 3.93
C LEU A 53 -1.92 -7.27 3.56
N ASP A 54 -0.74 -6.75 3.91
CA ASP A 54 0.58 -7.37 3.71
C ASP A 54 1.19 -7.70 5.08
N GLY A 55 0.77 -8.85 5.62
CA GLY A 55 1.12 -9.27 6.97
C GLY A 55 2.61 -9.60 7.15
N ASP A 56 3.29 -10.01 6.08
CA ASP A 56 4.72 -10.36 6.08
C ASP A 56 5.62 -9.27 5.50
N ASN A 57 5.03 -8.19 4.98
CA ASN A 57 5.69 -7.00 4.47
C ASN A 57 6.61 -7.32 3.27
N ASP A 58 6.18 -8.25 2.42
CA ASP A 58 6.91 -8.65 1.21
C ASP A 58 6.56 -7.78 -0.01
N GLY A 59 5.57 -6.89 0.14
CA GLY A 59 5.05 -5.99 -0.88
C GLY A 59 3.84 -6.55 -1.64
N ILE A 60 3.34 -7.73 -1.26
CA ILE A 60 2.22 -8.39 -1.92
C ILE A 60 1.04 -8.48 -0.95
N ALA A 61 -0.03 -7.72 -1.24
CA ALA A 61 -1.23 -7.76 -0.43
C ALA A 61 -1.98 -9.09 -0.62
N CYS A 62 -2.44 -9.70 0.48
CA CYS A 62 -3.41 -10.80 0.46
C CYS A 62 -3.08 -11.92 -0.54
N GLU A 63 -1.83 -12.38 -0.56
CA GLU A 63 -1.29 -13.42 -1.45
C GLU A 63 -2.08 -14.74 -1.54
N ALA A 64 -2.96 -15.00 -0.56
CA ALA A 64 -3.84 -16.17 -0.54
C ALA A 64 -5.06 -16.04 -1.46
N LEU A 65 -5.39 -14.84 -1.91
CA LEU A 65 -6.51 -14.59 -2.83
C LEU A 65 -6.18 -15.08 -4.25
N PRO A 66 -7.18 -15.49 -5.04
CA PRO A 66 -6.96 -15.83 -6.43
C PRO A 66 -6.56 -14.60 -7.24
N SER A 67 -5.70 -14.78 -8.23
CA SER A 67 -5.46 -13.75 -9.25
C SER A 67 -6.70 -13.59 -10.14
N GLN A 68 -6.97 -12.36 -10.56
CA GLN A 68 -8.01 -12.09 -11.54
C GLN A 68 -7.70 -12.89 -12.81
N PRO A 69 -8.68 -13.61 -13.39
CA PRO A 69 -8.47 -14.22 -14.69
C PRO A 69 -8.13 -13.09 -15.63
N ALA A 70 -6.90 -13.10 -16.16
CA ALA A 70 -6.51 -12.15 -17.18
C ALA A 70 -7.59 -12.23 -18.25
N ASN A 71 -8.36 -11.16 -18.41
CA ASN A 71 -9.30 -11.02 -19.52
C ASN A 71 -8.50 -10.80 -20.82
N GLY A 72 -7.45 -11.61 -21.03
CA GLY A 72 -6.95 -11.92 -22.33
C GLY A 72 -7.89 -12.97 -22.89
N ASN A 73 -8.81 -12.53 -23.73
CA ASN A 73 -9.12 -13.29 -24.94
C ASN A 73 -7.82 -14.00 -25.36
N GLY A 74 -7.84 -15.34 -25.35
CA GLY A 74 -6.79 -16.13 -25.96
C GLY A 74 -6.79 -15.81 -27.46
N ASP A 75 -6.11 -14.74 -27.85
CA ASP A 75 -5.61 -14.61 -29.20
C ASP A 75 -4.41 -15.56 -29.27
N ASP A 76 -4.74 -16.77 -29.71
CA ASP A 76 -3.82 -17.78 -30.21
C ASP A 76 -2.84 -17.11 -31.18
N GLY A 77 -1.71 -16.63 -30.66
CA GLY A 77 -0.58 -16.17 -31.44
C GLY A 77 0.10 -17.35 -32.11
N ASN A 78 -0.56 -17.94 -33.12
CA ASN A 78 0.00 -18.89 -34.06
C ASN A 78 1.11 -18.19 -34.86
N GLY A 79 2.32 -18.18 -34.30
CA GLY A 79 3.53 -17.78 -34.97
C GLY A 79 4.01 -18.88 -35.92
N ASP A 80 3.33 -19.04 -37.06
CA ASP A 80 3.87 -19.72 -38.24
C ASP A 80 5.00 -18.87 -38.81
N GLY A 81 6.18 -19.01 -38.22
CA GLY A 81 7.43 -18.42 -38.68
C GLY A 81 8.03 -19.22 -39.83
N ASP A 82 7.39 -19.22 -41.01
CA ASP A 82 7.99 -19.65 -42.27
C ASP A 82 9.03 -18.62 -42.74
N GLY A 83 10.16 -18.56 -42.04
CA GLY A 83 11.33 -17.78 -42.43
C GLY A 83 12.30 -18.60 -43.26
N ALA A 84 12.00 -18.79 -44.55
CA ALA A 84 12.96 -19.29 -45.52
C ALA A 84 14.15 -18.31 -45.61
N ALA A 85 15.34 -18.76 -45.21
CA ALA A 85 16.59 -18.11 -45.57
C ALA A 85 17.23 -18.89 -46.74
N LEU A 86 17.14 -18.29 -47.92
CA LEU A 86 17.95 -18.60 -49.11
C LEU A 86 19.29 -17.86 -49.00
#